data_AF-A0A1N7MMX8-F1
#
_entry.id   AF-A0A1N7MMX8-F1
#
_cell.length_a   1.000
_cell.length_b   1.000
_cell.length_c   1.000
_cell.angle_alpha   90.00
_cell.angle_beta   90.00
_cell.angle_gamma   90.00
#
_symmetry.space_group_name_H-M   'P 1'
#
loop_
_entity.id
_entity.type
_entity.pdbx_description
1 polymer ?
#
loop_
_entity_poly.entity_id
_entity_poly.type
_entity_poly.pdbx_seq_one_letter_code
_entity_poly.pdbx_strand_id
1 'polypeptide(L)'
;MAPAPGSAPFIEGTFGASDAAVTACRDLLASQTEGGVTVVGSEFSQANSAVYMRVGANGAPWRCLVGDDGSNPSVEFQGSEGTL
;
A
#
# COMPACT_ATOMS: atom_id res chain seq x y z
N MET A 1 15.25 12.03 13.82
CA MET A 1 13.78 12.06 13.98
C MET A 1 13.32 10.62 14.12
N ALA A 2 12.93 10.19 15.32
CA ALA A 2 12.44 8.82 15.55
C ALA A 2 10.99 8.70 15.04
N PRO A 3 10.57 7.54 14.50
CA PRO A 3 9.15 7.32 14.21
C PRO A 3 8.35 7.41 15.52
N ALA A 4 7.21 8.10 15.48
CA ALA A 4 6.35 8.26 16.65
C ALA A 4 5.92 6.88 17.20
N PRO A 5 6.04 6.64 18.52
CA PRO A 5 5.57 5.42 19.15
C PRO A 5 4.03 5.46 19.20
N GLY A 6 3.38 4.95 18.16
CA GLY A 6 1.91 4.96 18.08
C GLY A 6 1.30 4.72 16.70
N SER A 7 2.09 4.84 15.62
CA SER A 7 1.64 4.35 14.31
C SER A 7 1.66 2.82 14.37
N ALA A 8 0.51 2.17 14.23
CA ALA A 8 0.43 0.71 14.08
C ALA A 8 1.51 0.26 13.08
N PRO A 9 2.26 -0.82 13.35
CA PRO A 9 3.37 -1.22 12.50
C PRO A 9 2.84 -1.32 11.06
N PHE A 10 3.38 -0.47 10.19
CA PHE A 10 3.13 -0.61 8.77
C PHE A 10 3.55 -2.03 8.43
N ILE A 11 2.64 -2.80 7.84
CA ILE A 11 2.85 -4.22 7.61
C ILE A 11 3.91 -4.35 6.51
N GLU A 12 5.15 -4.51 6.94
CA GLU A 12 6.31 -4.79 6.10
C GLU A 12 6.56 -6.30 6.23
N GLY A 13 5.75 -7.11 5.56
CA GLY A 13 5.84 -8.57 5.68
C GLY A 13 4.65 -9.36 5.11
N THR A 14 4.99 -10.62 4.73
CA THR A 14 4.25 -11.61 3.93
C THR A 14 3.74 -11.09 2.59
N PHE A 15 3.94 -11.88 1.54
CA PHE A 15 3.48 -11.62 0.19
C PHE A 15 2.45 -12.68 -0.16
N GLY A 16 1.21 -12.44 0.25
CA GLY A 16 0.09 -13.36 0.00
C GLY A 16 -0.69 -13.01 -1.26
N ALA A 17 -0.67 -11.74 -1.68
CA ALA A 17 -1.45 -11.27 -2.82
C ALA A 17 -0.84 -11.73 -4.15
N SER A 18 -1.71 -12.04 -5.11
CA SER A 18 -1.34 -12.36 -6.49
C SER A 18 -0.56 -11.22 -7.19
N ASP A 19 0.32 -11.56 -8.12
CA ASP A 19 1.15 -10.59 -8.85
C ASP A 19 0.31 -9.56 -9.63
N ALA A 20 -0.85 -10.00 -10.12
CA ALA A 20 -1.84 -9.13 -10.77
C ALA A 20 -2.40 -8.07 -9.81
N ALA A 21 -2.71 -8.45 -8.57
CA ALA A 21 -3.14 -7.54 -7.52
C ALA A 21 -2.06 -6.51 -7.16
N VAL A 22 -0.81 -6.96 -6.98
CA VAL A 22 0.33 -6.08 -6.71
C VAL A 22 0.56 -5.11 -7.86
N THR A 23 0.53 -5.59 -9.10
CA THR A 23 0.75 -4.77 -10.30
C THR A 23 -0.36 -3.73 -10.47
N ALA A 24 -1.63 -4.11 -10.34
CA ALA A 24 -2.76 -3.19 -10.46
C ALA A 24 -2.70 -2.08 -9.40
N CYS A 25 -2.38 -2.45 -8.16
CA CYS A 25 -2.21 -1.50 -7.06
C CYS A 25 -1.05 -0.55 -7.28
N ARG A 26 0.10 -1.06 -7.72
CA ARG A 26 1.28 -0.25 -8.03
C ARG A 26 0.98 0.72 -9.17
N ASP A 27 0.32 0.27 -10.23
CA ASP A 27 0.02 1.08 -11.42
C ASP A 27 -0.96 2.20 -11.08
N LEU A 28 -2.05 1.88 -10.36
CA LEU A 28 -3.00 2.89 -9.88
C LEU A 28 -2.32 3.93 -8.98
N LEU A 29 -1.48 3.48 -8.05
CA LEU A 29 -0.79 4.38 -7.14
C LEU A 29 0.25 5.25 -7.86
N ALA A 30 1.01 4.68 -8.79
CA ALA A 30 1.94 5.41 -9.64
C ALA A 30 1.23 6.42 -10.55
N SER A 31 -0.01 6.12 -10.96
CA SER A 31 -0.82 7.04 -11.75
C SER A 31 -1.41 8.20 -10.93
N GLN A 32 -1.48 8.07 -9.60
CA GLN A 32 -1.96 9.12 -8.69
C GLN A 32 -0.84 9.88 -7.99
N THR A 33 0.38 9.35 -8.00
CA THR A 33 1.49 9.91 -7.23
C THR A 33 2.76 10.05 -8.05
N GLU A 34 3.40 11.20 -7.94
CA GLU A 34 4.68 11.48 -8.57
C GLU A 34 5.80 11.17 -7.58
N GLY A 35 6.11 9.88 -7.42
CA GLY A 35 7.16 9.40 -6.53
C GLY A 35 7.27 7.89 -6.59
N GLY A 36 8.48 7.36 -6.72
CA GLY A 36 8.70 5.92 -6.89
C GLY A 36 7.90 5.09 -5.88
N VAL A 37 7.06 4.18 -6.38
CA VAL A 37 6.24 3.28 -5.57
C VAL A 37 7.07 2.08 -5.17
N THR A 38 7.16 1.81 -3.88
CA THR A 38 7.87 0.66 -3.32
C THR A 38 6.88 -0.21 -2.56
N VAL A 39 6.67 -1.43 -3.01
CA VAL A 39 5.84 -2.41 -2.29
C VAL A 39 6.65 -2.93 -1.11
N VAL A 40 6.06 -2.92 0.08
CA VAL A 40 6.72 -3.39 1.30
C VAL A 40 6.11 -4.68 1.86
N GLY A 41 4.92 -5.07 1.39
CA GLY A 41 4.18 -6.23 1.87
C GLY A 41 2.83 -6.37 1.18
N SER A 42 2.24 -7.57 1.25
CA SER A 42 0.89 -7.83 0.78
C SER A 42 0.19 -8.92 1.57
N GLU A 43 -1.00 -8.61 2.04
CA GLU A 43 -1.84 -9.53 2.81
C GLU A 43 -2.96 -10.05 1.93
N PHE A 44 -3.08 -11.38 1.83
CA PHE A 44 -4.21 -12.00 1.14
C PHE A 44 -5.31 -12.35 2.13
N SER A 45 -6.54 -12.04 1.78
CA SER A 45 -7.73 -12.49 2.48
C SER A 45 -8.70 -13.13 1.50
N GLN A 46 -9.52 -14.07 2.00
CA GLN A 46 -10.48 -14.84 1.18
C GLN A 46 -11.45 -13.96 0.36
N ALA A 47 -11.64 -12.69 0.77
CA ALA A 47 -12.44 -11.71 0.03
C ALA A 47 -11.61 -10.82 -0.90
N ASN A 48 -10.47 -10.31 -0.43
CA ASN A 48 -9.64 -9.34 -1.13
C ASN A 48 -8.17 -9.44 -0.72
N SER A 49 -7.30 -9.00 -1.63
CA SER A 49 -5.88 -8.78 -1.39
C SER A 49 -5.63 -7.32 -0.98
N ALA A 50 -4.81 -7.12 0.04
CA ALA A 50 -4.35 -5.83 0.53
C ALA A 50 -2.84 -5.67 0.28
N VAL A 51 -2.43 -4.66 -0.48
CA VAL A 51 -1.03 -4.39 -0.82
C VAL A 51 -0.57 -3.13 -0.10
N TYR A 52 0.51 -3.24 0.66
CA TYR A 52 1.10 -2.12 1.40
C TYR A 52 2.29 -1.55 0.61
N MET A 53 2.26 -0.24 0.38
CA MET A 53 3.24 0.47 -0.46
C MET A 53 3.69 1.76 0.18
N ARG A 54 4.93 2.17 -0.11
CA ARG A 54 5.45 3.50 0.19
C ARG A 54 5.68 4.29 -1.08
N VAL A 55 5.40 5.59 -1.02
CA VAL A 55 5.52 6.50 -2.16
C VAL A 55 6.43 7.66 -1.83
N GLY A 56 7.34 7.96 -2.77
CA GLY A 56 8.19 9.15 -2.72
C GLY A 56 9.28 9.10 -1.65
N ALA A 57 10.10 10.16 -1.60
CA ALA A 57 11.25 10.23 -0.69
C ALA A 57 10.85 10.26 0.80
N ASN A 58 9.64 10.73 1.11
CA ASN A 58 9.10 10.74 2.47
C ASN A 58 8.59 9.36 2.92
N GLY A 59 8.53 8.38 2.02
CA GLY A 59 8.04 7.04 2.34
C GLY A 59 6.57 7.04 2.78
N ALA A 60 5.75 7.85 2.11
CA ALA A 60 4.35 8.05 2.46
C ALA A 60 3.62 6.69 2.41
N PRO A 61 2.98 6.21 3.49
CA PRO A 61 2.41 4.87 3.52
C PRO A 61 1.04 4.82 2.86
N TRP A 62 0.85 3.86 1.97
CA TRP A 62 -0.37 3.60 1.21
C TRP A 62 -0.78 2.14 1.38
N ARG A 63 -2.08 1.91 1.42
CA ARG A 63 -2.70 0.58 1.35
C ARG A 63 -3.56 0.52 0.10
N CYS A 64 -3.47 -0.57 -0.64
CA CYS A 64 -4.34 -0.80 -1.78
C CYS A 64 -5.14 -2.08 -1.59
N LEU A 65 -6.45 -2.01 -1.77
CA LEU A 65 -7.36 -3.15 -1.72
C LEU A 65 -7.73 -3.51 -3.16
N VAL A 66 -7.59 -4.78 -3.51
CA VAL A 66 -7.87 -5.28 -4.87
C VAL A 66 -8.36 -6.72 -4.80
N GLY A 67 -9.16 -7.14 -5.77
CA GLY A 67 -9.52 -8.55 -5.93
C GLY A 67 -8.31 -9.40 -6.33
N ASP A 68 -8.38 -10.71 -6.12
CA ASP A 68 -7.25 -11.59 -6.43
C ASP A 68 -6.88 -11.62 -7.92
N ASP A 69 -7.90 -11.49 -8.79
CA ASP A 69 -7.76 -11.31 -10.23
C ASP A 69 -7.27 -9.90 -10.64
N GLY A 70 -6.87 -9.03 -9.70
CA GLY A 70 -6.49 -7.64 -9.98
C GLY A 70 -7.66 -6.70 -10.26
N SER A 71 -8.89 -7.14 -10.02
CA SER A 71 -10.11 -6.37 -10.27
C SER A 71 -10.44 -5.40 -9.14
N ASN A 72 -10.94 -4.20 -9.48
CA ASN A 72 -11.32 -3.13 -8.55
C ASN A 72 -10.18 -2.68 -7.60
N PRO A 73 -9.00 -2.26 -8.10
CA PRO A 73 -7.96 -1.71 -7.25
C PRO A 73 -8.42 -0.38 -6.63
N SER A 74 -8.27 -0.26 -5.33
CA SER A 74 -8.62 0.92 -4.53
C SER A 74 -7.43 1.30 -3.65
N VAL A 75 -6.80 2.43 -3.91
CA VAL A 75 -5.68 2.94 -3.08
C VAL A 75 -6.18 3.88 -2.00
N GLU A 76 -5.65 3.73 -0.81
CA GLU A 76 -6.03 4.47 0.39
C GLU A 76 -4.75 4.91 1.12
N PHE A 77 -4.66 6.19 1.45
CA PHE A 77 -3.51 6.72 2.17
C PHE A 77 -3.60 6.31 3.65
N GLN A 78 -2.58 5.59 4.14
CA GLN A 78 -2.52 5.09 5.52
C GLN A 78 -1.72 6.00 6.44
N GLY A 79 -1.15 7.08 5.90
CA GLY A 79 -0.43 8.04 6.74
C GLY A 79 -1.42 8.77 7.63
N SER A 80 -1.00 9.06 8.85
CA SER A 80 -1.68 10.06 9.65
C SER A 80 -1.68 11.36 8.85
N GLU A 81 -2.86 11.85 8.47
CA GLU A 81 -3.04 13.26 8.14
C GLU A 81 -2.70 14.04 9.41
N GLY A 82 -1.40 14.26 9.62
CA GLY A 82 -0.88 15.04 10.72
C GLY A 82 -1.30 16.48 10.48
N THR A 83 -2.47 16.82 11.03
CA THR A 83 -2.86 18.15 11.50
C THR A 83 -2.42 19.32 10.61
N LEU A 84 -3.35 19.82 9.79
CA LEU A 84 -3.29 21.21 9.30
C LEU A 84 -3.07 22.19 10.45
#